data_AF-A0A150GE38-F1
#
_entry.id   AF-A0A150GE38-F1
#
_cell.length_a   1.000
_cell.length_b   1.000
_cell.length_c   1.000
_cell.angle_alpha   90.00
_cell.angle_beta   90.00
_cell.angle_gamma   90.00
#
_symmetry.space_group_name_H-M   'P 1'
#
loop_
_entity.id
_entity.type
_entity.pdbx_description
1 polymer ?
#
loop_
_entity_poly.entity_id
_entity_poly.type
_entity_poly.pdbx_seq_one_letter_code
_entity_poly.pdbx_strand_id
1 'polypeptide(L)'
;MDVCGTATHDAIVWGSTPEERERRRRDNDPKLQVPITSELGCVTPHIVAGWAFSRSELAEQVLNLVVSMTSNTGCNCNSAKVLVLPRDWPQAGEFLDLLRETLRKTPMAPPYYPGIHARYEAFKKRYPACEAFEGPAVPSSRPLGPHLPFLLHVMEEVPEDPAEEAFNVEPFAPVLTVVSLPTSGPEEFLREAVRFANTRLWGSLSATIVLHPGLEKAHPEAAQKAVDELRYGVVSVNAWAATSFLVGSCTWGAFDGDQTIADVGSGLGVVGNPFLVAGVQKAVYRTPLAGQAIPKPPQAMAIPLVAAKLVLGYVVGGFWGMLRAVWAR
;
A
#
# COMPACT_ATOMS: atom_id res chain seq x y z
N MET A 1 14.46 8.01 13.09
CA MET A 1 14.69 8.00 11.63
C MET A 1 13.64 8.91 11.04
N ASP A 2 14.02 9.84 10.18
CA ASP A 2 13.05 10.74 9.55
C ASP A 2 12.18 9.95 8.57
N VAL A 3 10.88 10.23 8.57
CA VAL A 3 9.93 9.55 7.71
C VAL A 3 10.16 9.94 6.25
N CYS A 4 10.08 8.96 5.35
CA CYS A 4 10.39 9.12 3.94
C CYS A 4 9.61 10.30 3.33
N GLY A 5 10.31 11.22 2.66
CA GLY A 5 9.72 12.39 1.98
C GLY A 5 9.62 13.66 2.83
N THR A 6 9.24 13.57 4.10
CA THR A 6 9.05 14.75 4.99
C THR A 6 10.34 15.53 5.17
N ALA A 7 11.46 14.85 5.45
CA ALA A 7 12.77 15.50 5.56
C ALA A 7 13.18 16.24 4.28
N THR A 8 12.79 15.74 3.10
CA THR A 8 13.06 16.39 1.82
C THR A 8 12.18 17.60 1.60
N HIS A 9 10.88 17.49 1.85
CA HIS A 9 9.96 18.65 1.85
C HIS A 9 10.48 19.74 2.77
N ASP A 10 10.89 19.36 3.98
CA ASP A 10 11.40 20.28 4.98
C ASP A 10 12.69 20.97 4.56
N ALA A 11 13.61 20.23 3.94
CA ALA A 11 14.85 20.80 3.40
C ALA A 11 14.59 21.87 2.33
N ILE A 12 13.55 21.66 1.50
CA ILE A 12 13.15 22.57 0.42
C ILE A 12 12.38 23.78 0.96
N VAL A 13 11.38 23.54 1.80
CA VAL A 13 10.42 24.55 2.27
C VAL A 13 10.96 25.35 3.44
N TRP A 14 11.61 24.69 4.40
CA TRP A 14 12.04 25.28 5.66
C TRP A 14 13.57 25.47 5.75
N GLY A 15 14.34 24.90 4.83
CA GLY A 15 15.80 25.11 4.77
C GLY A 15 16.64 23.89 5.13
N SER A 16 17.93 23.95 4.82
CA SER A 16 18.77 22.75 4.73
C SER A 16 19.30 22.27 6.08
N THR A 17 19.41 23.15 7.08
CA THR A 17 19.90 22.78 8.43
C THR A 17 18.75 22.71 9.45
N PRO A 18 18.86 21.87 10.49
CA PRO A 18 17.85 21.80 11.56
C PRO A 18 17.53 23.16 12.20
N GLU A 19 18.56 23.99 12.44
CA GLU A 19 18.41 25.30 13.09
C GLU A 19 17.68 26.30 12.19
N GLU A 20 17.94 26.26 10.87
CA GLU A 20 17.21 27.08 9.91
C GLU A 20 15.72 26.69 9.89
N ARG A 21 15.45 25.38 9.81
CA ARG A 21 14.08 24.86 9.78
C ARG A 21 13.28 25.24 11.02
N GLU A 22 13.87 25.04 12.19
CA GLU A 22 13.23 25.36 13.47
C GLU A 22 12.90 26.85 13.58
N ARG A 23 13.86 27.72 13.25
CA ARG A 23 13.64 29.18 13.23
C ARG A 23 12.50 29.55 12.28
N ARG A 24 12.57 29.09 11.03
CA ARG A 24 11.61 29.46 9.98
C ARG A 24 10.20 28.95 10.27
N ARG A 25 10.04 27.74 10.83
CA ARG A 25 8.73 27.23 11.26
C ARG A 25 8.13 28.06 12.39
N ARG A 26 8.92 28.34 13.42
CA ARG A 26 8.47 29.13 14.57
C ARG A 26 8.02 30.52 14.14
N ASP A 27 8.76 31.13 13.22
CA ASP A 27 8.48 32.49 12.74
C ASP A 27 7.47 32.49 11.57
N ASN A 28 6.97 31.32 11.14
CA ASN A 28 6.12 31.11 9.97
C ASN A 28 6.64 31.79 8.69
N ASP A 29 7.96 31.69 8.47
CA ASP A 29 8.71 32.29 7.36
C ASP A 29 9.36 31.19 6.48
N PRO A 30 8.56 30.48 5.65
CA PRO A 30 9.10 29.43 4.78
C PRO A 30 10.17 29.99 3.85
N LYS A 31 11.26 29.25 3.63
CA LYS A 31 12.29 29.62 2.65
C LYS A 31 11.74 29.63 1.23
N LEU A 32 10.86 28.67 0.92
CA LEU A 32 10.19 28.61 -0.37
C LEU A 32 9.02 29.59 -0.40
N GLN A 33 9.10 30.58 -1.29
CA GLN A 33 8.11 31.67 -1.41
C GLN A 33 7.11 31.45 -2.55
N VAL A 34 7.23 30.34 -3.27
CA VAL A 34 6.30 29.94 -4.34
C VAL A 34 5.43 28.79 -3.87
N PRO A 35 4.19 28.65 -4.40
CA PRO A 35 3.35 27.51 -4.08
C PRO A 35 4.05 26.18 -4.39
N ILE A 36 3.84 25.19 -3.53
CA ILE A 36 4.36 23.83 -3.67
C ILE A 36 3.24 22.83 -3.50
N THR A 37 3.27 21.79 -4.34
CA THR A 37 2.53 20.55 -4.14
C THR A 37 3.51 19.44 -3.86
N SER A 38 3.11 18.45 -3.08
CA SER A 38 3.95 17.31 -2.73
C SER A 38 3.12 16.04 -2.65
N GLU A 39 3.73 14.91 -2.99
CA GLU A 39 3.17 13.58 -2.78
C GLU A 39 4.20 12.77 -2.01
N LEU A 40 3.81 12.26 -0.86
CA LEU A 40 4.68 11.54 0.07
C LEU A 40 3.96 10.26 0.52
N GLY A 41 4.76 9.27 0.92
CA GLY A 41 4.26 7.95 1.32
C GLY A 41 3.43 7.95 2.60
N CYS A 42 3.06 6.75 3.02
CA CYS A 42 2.49 6.47 4.33
C CYS A 42 2.85 5.05 4.75
N VAL A 43 2.64 4.73 6.03
CA VAL A 43 2.61 3.35 6.48
C VAL A 43 1.28 2.75 6.00
N THR A 44 1.28 2.28 4.76
CA THR A 44 0.07 1.88 4.03
C THR A 44 -0.58 0.66 4.71
N PRO A 45 -1.81 0.79 5.24
CA PRO A 45 -2.56 -0.35 5.75
C PRO A 45 -3.10 -1.22 4.62
N HIS A 46 -3.06 -2.52 4.85
CA HIS A 46 -3.76 -3.55 4.09
C HIS A 46 -4.67 -4.31 5.06
N ILE A 47 -5.94 -3.93 5.11
CA ILE A 47 -6.93 -4.46 6.04
C ILE A 47 -7.65 -5.63 5.36
N VAL A 48 -7.68 -6.81 5.99
CA VAL A 48 -8.49 -7.93 5.50
C VAL A 48 -9.62 -8.16 6.48
N ALA A 49 -10.84 -7.79 6.09
CA ALA A 49 -12.02 -8.09 6.89
C ALA A 49 -12.30 -9.59 6.84
N GLY A 50 -12.05 -10.26 7.96
CA GLY A 50 -12.21 -11.71 8.08
C GLY A 50 -13.62 -12.14 7.71
N TRP A 51 -13.70 -13.15 6.85
CA TRP A 51 -14.94 -13.81 6.44
C TRP A 51 -14.63 -15.27 6.11
N ALA A 52 -15.64 -16.05 5.70
CA ALA A 52 -15.43 -17.37 5.13
C ALA A 52 -15.00 -17.25 3.66
N PHE A 53 -13.69 -17.23 3.41
CA PHE A 53 -13.11 -17.24 2.07
C PHE A 53 -12.93 -18.69 1.60
N SER A 54 -13.17 -18.96 0.32
CA SER A 54 -12.67 -20.17 -0.31
C SER A 54 -11.14 -20.16 -0.37
N ARG A 55 -10.53 -21.34 -0.49
CA ARG A 55 -9.07 -21.47 -0.59
C ARG A 55 -8.49 -20.70 -1.79
N SER A 56 -9.22 -20.65 -2.91
CA SER A 56 -8.80 -19.86 -4.09
C SER A 56 -8.86 -18.35 -3.83
N GLU A 57 -9.89 -17.89 -3.11
CA GLU A 57 -9.98 -16.46 -2.77
C GLU A 57 -8.88 -16.07 -1.78
N LEU A 58 -8.60 -16.91 -0.76
CA LEU A 58 -7.46 -16.69 0.15
C LEU A 58 -6.14 -16.57 -0.62
N ALA A 59 -5.87 -17.52 -1.52
CA ALA A 59 -4.65 -17.51 -2.32
C ALA A 59 -4.53 -16.26 -3.20
N GLU A 60 -5.64 -15.77 -3.76
CA GLU A 60 -5.67 -14.54 -4.54
C GLU A 60 -5.41 -13.30 -3.68
N GLN A 61 -6.04 -13.19 -2.50
CA GLN A 61 -5.81 -12.06 -1.60
C GLN A 61 -4.37 -12.03 -1.08
N VAL A 62 -3.81 -13.20 -0.76
CA VAL A 62 -2.39 -13.33 -0.40
C VAL A 62 -1.48 -12.89 -1.54
N LEU A 63 -1.75 -13.34 -2.78
CA LEU A 63 -0.96 -12.94 -3.94
C LEU A 63 -1.02 -11.42 -4.16
N ASN A 64 -2.22 -10.83 -4.03
CA ASN A 64 -2.42 -9.40 -4.16
C ASN A 64 -1.64 -8.59 -3.11
N LEU A 65 -1.65 -9.05 -1.86
CA LEU A 65 -0.84 -8.48 -0.78
C LEU A 65 0.66 -8.61 -1.07
N VAL A 66 1.13 -9.79 -1.49
CA VAL A 66 2.54 -10.02 -1.82
C VAL A 66 2.99 -9.10 -2.96
N VAL A 67 2.19 -8.96 -4.02
CA VAL A 67 2.49 -8.01 -5.10
C VAL A 67 2.57 -6.58 -4.57
N SER A 68 1.62 -6.16 -3.72
CA SER A 68 1.64 -4.82 -3.11
C SER A 68 2.89 -4.54 -2.26
N MET A 69 3.34 -5.50 -1.45
CA MET A 69 4.51 -5.30 -0.58
C MET A 69 5.84 -5.45 -1.32
N THR A 70 5.91 -6.32 -2.35
CA THR A 70 7.18 -6.67 -3.02
C THR A 70 7.45 -5.91 -4.30
N SER A 71 6.42 -5.32 -4.92
CA SER A 71 6.58 -4.52 -6.14
C SER A 71 7.61 -3.41 -5.92
N ASN A 72 8.52 -3.26 -6.87
CA ASN A 72 9.63 -2.32 -6.81
C ASN A 72 10.49 -2.47 -5.53
N THR A 73 10.63 -3.70 -5.02
CA THR A 73 11.33 -4.04 -3.77
C THR A 73 10.76 -3.27 -2.56
N GLY A 74 9.45 -3.03 -2.55
CA GLY A 74 8.75 -2.29 -1.50
C GLY A 74 9.02 -0.78 -1.50
N CYS A 75 9.62 -0.24 -2.57
CA CYS A 75 9.95 1.19 -2.73
C CYS A 75 8.85 1.96 -3.49
N ASN A 76 7.58 1.64 -3.19
CA ASN A 76 6.43 2.41 -3.66
C ASN A 76 5.79 3.09 -2.44
N CYS A 77 5.37 4.35 -2.60
CA CYS A 77 4.67 5.13 -1.58
C CYS A 77 3.36 4.49 -1.06
N ASN A 78 2.81 3.56 -1.85
CA ASN A 78 1.57 2.81 -1.61
C ASN A 78 1.80 1.31 -1.40
N SER A 79 3.05 0.91 -1.12
CA SER A 79 3.40 -0.47 -0.83
C SER A 79 2.82 -0.86 0.53
N ALA A 80 2.08 -1.97 0.60
CA ALA A 80 1.54 -2.45 1.88
C ALA A 80 2.67 -2.62 2.93
N LYS A 81 2.53 -1.94 4.07
CA LYS A 81 3.49 -1.98 5.19
C LYS A 81 2.91 -2.63 6.45
N VAL A 82 1.60 -2.53 6.64
CA VAL A 82 0.91 -3.15 7.78
C VAL A 82 -0.29 -3.95 7.29
N LEU A 83 -0.25 -5.27 7.51
CA LEU A 83 -1.40 -6.16 7.36
C LEU A 83 -2.21 -6.16 8.66
N VAL A 84 -3.50 -5.80 8.58
CA VAL A 84 -4.41 -5.75 9.73
C VAL A 84 -5.44 -6.87 9.60
N LEU A 85 -5.45 -7.78 10.58
CA LEU A 85 -6.34 -8.96 10.63
C LEU A 85 -7.20 -8.96 11.91
N PRO A 86 -8.38 -9.59 11.90
CA PRO A 86 -9.13 -9.87 13.12
C PRO A 86 -8.46 -11.04 13.85
N ARG A 87 -8.28 -10.92 15.17
CA ARG A 87 -7.71 -12.01 15.99
C ARG A 87 -8.63 -13.24 16.04
N ASP A 88 -9.93 -13.04 15.95
CA ASP A 88 -10.95 -14.09 16.00
C ASP A 88 -11.24 -14.72 14.63
N TRP A 89 -10.55 -14.31 13.57
CA TRP A 89 -10.77 -14.85 12.23
C TRP A 89 -10.23 -16.28 12.08
N PRO A 90 -11.10 -17.30 11.87
CA PRO A 90 -10.65 -18.70 11.88
C PRO A 90 -9.62 -19.06 10.80
N GLN A 91 -9.61 -18.34 9.67
CA GLN A 91 -8.69 -18.58 8.56
C GLN A 91 -7.42 -17.73 8.62
N ALA A 92 -7.19 -16.94 9.68
CA ALA A 92 -5.99 -16.11 9.81
C ALA A 92 -4.69 -16.94 9.75
N GLY A 93 -4.67 -18.11 10.39
CA GLY A 93 -3.53 -19.03 10.32
C GLY A 93 -3.26 -19.52 8.90
N GLU A 94 -4.31 -20.00 8.20
CA GLU A 94 -4.21 -20.45 6.81
C GLU A 94 -3.74 -19.32 5.87
N PHE A 95 -4.25 -18.09 6.07
CA PHE A 95 -3.84 -16.92 5.30
C PHE A 95 -2.35 -16.60 5.49
N LEU A 96 -1.86 -16.61 6.74
CA LEU A 96 -0.44 -16.34 7.02
C LEU A 96 0.48 -17.46 6.49
N ASP A 97 0.06 -18.71 6.54
CA ASP A 97 0.84 -19.81 5.96
C ASP A 97 0.94 -19.70 4.44
N LEU A 98 -0.17 -19.37 3.77
CA LEU A 98 -0.17 -19.06 2.34
C LEU A 98 0.71 -17.86 2.01
N LEU A 99 0.72 -16.82 2.86
CA LEU A 99 1.59 -15.65 2.71
C LEU A 99 3.07 -16.07 2.77
N ARG A 100 3.47 -16.82 3.79
CA ARG A 100 4.84 -17.36 3.92
C ARG A 100 5.23 -18.20 2.72
N GLU A 101 4.36 -19.09 2.26
CA GLU A 101 4.62 -19.89 1.05
C GLU A 101 4.79 -19.03 -0.20
N THR A 102 3.96 -18.02 -0.37
CA THR A 102 3.96 -17.15 -1.55
C THR A 102 5.22 -16.29 -1.56
N LEU A 103 5.66 -15.77 -0.41
CA LEU A 103 6.92 -15.01 -0.29
C LEU A 103 8.13 -15.84 -0.72
N ARG A 104 8.24 -17.11 -0.29
CA ARG A 104 9.33 -18.02 -0.71
C ARG A 104 9.37 -18.29 -2.22
N LYS A 105 8.23 -18.16 -2.90
CA LYS A 105 8.11 -18.36 -4.35
C LYS A 105 8.27 -17.06 -5.14
N THR A 106 8.25 -15.91 -4.46
CA THR A 106 8.23 -14.60 -5.10
C THR A 106 9.63 -14.21 -5.58
N PRO A 107 9.81 -13.86 -6.86
CA PRO A 107 11.12 -13.43 -7.35
C PRO A 107 11.61 -12.16 -6.63
N MET A 108 12.87 -12.16 -6.20
CA MET A 108 13.49 -11.01 -5.56
C MET A 108 14.13 -10.12 -6.63
N ALA A 109 13.53 -8.95 -6.86
CA ALA A 109 14.16 -7.93 -7.69
C ALA A 109 15.30 -7.24 -6.92
N PRO A 110 16.45 -6.95 -7.57
CA PRO A 110 17.53 -6.25 -6.91
C PRO A 110 17.11 -4.82 -6.57
N PRO A 111 17.35 -4.35 -5.34
CA PRO A 111 16.93 -3.03 -4.90
C PRO A 111 17.70 -1.91 -5.63
N TYR A 112 16.98 -0.87 -6.02
CA TYR A 112 17.55 0.29 -6.71
C TYR A 112 17.59 1.57 -5.85
N TYR A 113 16.77 1.65 -4.80
CA TYR A 113 16.55 2.88 -4.06
C TYR A 113 17.69 3.18 -3.06
N PRO A 114 18.29 4.38 -3.06
CA PRO A 114 19.35 4.73 -2.12
C PRO A 114 18.95 4.59 -0.65
N GLY A 115 19.86 4.04 0.17
CA GLY A 115 19.66 3.87 1.61
C GLY A 115 18.77 2.69 2.02
N ILE A 116 18.19 1.94 1.07
CA ILE A 116 17.30 0.81 1.37
C ILE A 116 17.95 -0.26 2.26
N HIS A 117 19.20 -0.64 2.02
CA HIS A 117 19.90 -1.61 2.88
C HIS A 117 20.03 -1.12 4.31
N ALA A 118 20.31 0.18 4.51
CA ALA A 118 20.42 0.75 5.85
C ALA A 118 19.05 0.74 6.57
N ARG A 119 17.96 1.10 5.87
CA ARG A 119 16.60 1.04 6.43
C ARG A 119 16.19 -0.40 6.76
N TYR A 120 16.48 -1.34 5.87
CA TYR A 120 16.21 -2.76 6.04
C TYR A 120 16.94 -3.33 7.26
N GLU A 121 18.25 -3.07 7.39
CA GLU A 121 19.04 -3.56 8.52
C GLU A 121 18.64 -2.88 9.84
N ALA A 122 18.27 -1.60 9.81
CA ALA A 122 17.73 -0.91 10.99
C ALA A 122 16.42 -1.55 11.47
N PHE A 123 15.49 -1.84 10.55
CA PHE A 123 14.24 -2.53 10.86
C PHE A 123 14.50 -3.93 11.42
N LYS A 124 15.36 -4.72 10.77
CA LYS A 124 15.72 -6.07 11.22
C LYS A 124 16.39 -6.06 12.60
N LYS A 125 17.23 -5.07 12.89
CA LYS A 125 17.86 -4.89 14.20
C LYS A 125 16.83 -4.52 15.27
N ARG A 126 15.86 -3.68 14.94
CA ARG A 126 14.78 -3.26 15.85
C ARG A 126 13.80 -4.39 16.18
N TYR A 127 13.57 -5.29 15.22
CA TYR A 127 12.67 -6.44 15.33
C TYR A 127 13.41 -7.75 15.01
N PRO A 128 14.25 -8.27 15.92
CA PRO A 128 15.09 -9.44 15.65
C PRO A 128 14.28 -10.74 15.44
N ALA A 129 13.01 -10.76 15.84
CA ALA A 129 12.09 -11.88 15.64
C ALA A 129 11.43 -11.90 14.24
N CYS A 130 11.76 -10.97 13.35
CA CYS A 130 11.22 -10.99 11.97
C CYS A 130 11.60 -12.30 11.27
N GLU A 131 10.61 -12.88 10.60
CA GLU A 131 10.83 -13.99 9.68
C GLU A 131 11.42 -13.44 8.37
N ALA A 132 12.48 -14.06 7.86
CA ALA A 132 13.09 -13.70 6.58
C ALA A 132 12.80 -14.78 5.53
N PHE A 133 12.32 -14.37 4.36
CA PHE A 133 11.99 -15.26 3.25
C PHE A 133 12.85 -14.97 2.04
N GLU A 134 13.59 -15.98 1.60
CA GLU A 134 14.31 -15.95 0.34
C GLU A 134 13.43 -16.48 -0.79
N GLY A 135 13.39 -15.74 -1.88
CA GLY A 135 12.79 -16.18 -3.15
C GLY A 135 13.84 -16.28 -4.27
N PRO A 136 13.43 -16.64 -5.49
CA PRO A 136 14.35 -16.71 -6.62
C PRO A 136 14.95 -15.34 -6.95
N ALA A 137 16.28 -15.20 -6.89
CA ALA A 137 16.93 -13.95 -7.25
C ALA A 137 16.74 -13.62 -8.74
N VAL A 138 16.29 -12.41 -9.04
CA VAL A 138 16.18 -11.91 -10.42
C VAL A 138 17.51 -11.24 -10.81
N PRO A 139 18.21 -11.70 -11.85
CA PRO A 139 19.44 -11.08 -12.29
C PRO A 139 19.18 -9.67 -12.85
N SER A 140 20.14 -8.77 -12.67
CA SER A 140 20.12 -7.41 -13.26
C SER A 140 21.41 -7.17 -14.03
N SER A 141 21.28 -6.59 -15.23
CA SER A 141 22.39 -6.08 -16.02
C SER A 141 22.89 -4.71 -15.54
N ARG A 142 22.13 -4.05 -14.66
CA ARG A 142 22.48 -2.76 -14.05
C ARG A 142 23.18 -2.98 -12.71
N PRO A 143 24.14 -2.10 -12.32
CA PRO A 143 24.83 -2.17 -11.03
C PRO A 143 23.90 -1.71 -9.90
N LEU A 144 22.97 -2.59 -9.52
CA LEU A 144 22.03 -2.38 -8.43
C LEU A 144 22.55 -3.01 -7.13
N GLY A 145 21.90 -2.72 -6.01
CA GLY A 145 22.30 -3.26 -4.72
C GLY A 145 22.06 -4.78 -4.61
N PRO A 146 22.67 -5.45 -3.62
CA PRO A 146 22.43 -6.87 -3.38
C PRO A 146 20.96 -7.11 -3.02
N HIS A 147 20.42 -8.24 -3.45
CA HIS A 147 19.04 -8.66 -3.16
C HIS A 147 18.77 -8.66 -1.65
N LEU A 148 17.55 -8.27 -1.29
CA LEU A 148 17.07 -8.27 0.09
C LEU A 148 15.97 -9.34 0.21
N PRO A 149 16.08 -10.27 1.18
CA PRO A 149 14.97 -11.14 1.55
C PRO A 149 13.73 -10.33 1.95
N PHE A 150 12.56 -10.94 1.86
CA PHE A 150 11.33 -10.32 2.36
C PHE A 150 11.27 -10.51 3.88
N LEU A 151 11.02 -9.44 4.65
CA LEU A 151 10.82 -9.55 6.10
C LEU A 151 9.32 -9.53 6.44
N LEU A 152 8.93 -10.46 7.31
CA LEU A 152 7.61 -10.48 7.93
C LEU A 152 7.76 -10.32 9.43
N HIS A 153 7.24 -9.22 9.97
CA HIS A 153 7.17 -8.98 11.41
C HIS A 153 5.76 -9.28 11.92
N VAL A 154 5.54 -10.46 12.50
CA VAL A 154 4.25 -10.80 13.11
C VAL A 154 4.25 -10.37 14.57
N MET A 155 3.33 -9.47 14.93
CA MET A 155 3.14 -9.01 16.31
C MET A 155 2.11 -9.88 17.03
N GLU A 156 2.48 -10.41 18.19
CA GLU A 156 1.54 -11.16 19.06
C GLU A 156 0.45 -10.24 19.63
N GLU A 157 0.84 -9.01 19.97
CA GLU A 157 -0.02 -7.97 20.51
C GLU A 157 0.29 -6.62 19.85
N VAL A 158 -0.74 -5.76 19.77
CA VAL A 158 -0.56 -4.40 19.28
C VAL A 158 0.09 -3.58 20.39
N PRO A 159 1.29 -3.00 20.20
CA PRO A 159 1.94 -2.22 21.23
C PRO A 159 1.07 -1.03 21.68
N GLU A 160 1.11 -0.71 22.96
CA GLU A 160 0.46 0.49 23.50
C GLU A 160 1.23 1.77 23.14
N ASP A 161 2.54 1.65 22.91
CA ASP A 161 3.41 2.79 22.57
C ASP A 161 2.92 3.49 21.29
N PRO A 162 2.48 4.77 21.37
CA PRO A 162 2.06 5.51 20.20
C PRO A 162 3.22 5.77 19.23
N ALA A 163 4.48 5.71 19.68
CA ALA A 163 5.68 5.91 18.88
C ALA A 163 6.26 4.61 18.29
N GLU A 164 5.52 3.51 18.33
CA GLU A 164 5.92 2.23 17.74
C GLU A 164 6.41 2.41 16.29
N GLU A 165 7.68 2.08 16.06
CA GLU A 165 8.38 2.47 14.84
C GLU A 165 7.81 1.75 13.61
N ALA A 166 7.31 0.52 13.76
CA ALA A 166 6.64 -0.20 12.68
C ALA A 166 5.36 0.49 12.17
N PHE A 167 4.78 1.40 12.97
CA PHE A 167 3.57 2.16 12.62
C PHE A 167 3.87 3.61 12.24
N ASN A 168 4.98 4.17 12.71
CA ASN A 168 5.29 5.59 12.56
C ASN A 168 6.42 5.91 11.58
N VAL A 169 7.25 4.93 11.23
CA VAL A 169 8.37 5.11 10.29
C VAL A 169 8.17 4.22 9.09
N GLU A 170 7.92 4.83 7.93
CA GLU A 170 7.84 4.08 6.68
C GLU A 170 9.21 3.45 6.35
N PRO A 171 9.32 2.11 6.30
CA PRO A 171 10.61 1.44 6.11
C PRO A 171 11.15 1.57 4.68
N PHE A 172 10.26 1.82 3.70
CA PHE A 172 10.59 1.96 2.28
C PHE A 172 11.52 0.83 1.77
N ALA A 173 11.17 -0.39 2.17
CA ALA A 173 11.93 -1.63 2.00
C ALA A 173 10.94 -2.81 1.88
N PRO A 174 11.39 -4.02 1.48
CA PRO A 174 10.53 -5.20 1.31
C PRO A 174 10.17 -5.85 2.65
N VAL A 175 9.47 -5.10 3.51
CA VAL A 175 9.07 -5.52 4.86
C VAL A 175 7.57 -5.36 5.03
N LEU A 176 6.95 -6.27 5.77
CA LEU A 176 5.54 -6.22 6.15
C LEU A 176 5.38 -6.54 7.63
N THR A 177 4.67 -5.67 8.35
CA THR A 177 4.24 -5.92 9.73
C THR A 177 2.84 -6.51 9.72
N VAL A 178 2.57 -7.52 10.54
CA VAL A 178 1.25 -8.13 10.70
C VAL A 178 0.75 -7.85 12.12
N VAL A 179 -0.48 -7.33 12.21
CA VAL A 179 -1.16 -7.10 13.48
C VAL A 179 -2.53 -7.77 13.47
N SER A 180 -2.85 -8.41 14.60
CA SER A 180 -4.15 -9.04 14.83
C SER A 180 -4.92 -8.29 15.92
N LEU A 181 -5.97 -7.58 15.53
CA LEU A 181 -6.76 -6.76 16.45
C LEU A 181 -7.65 -7.65 17.34
N PRO A 182 -7.65 -7.44 18.67
CA PRO A 182 -8.47 -8.20 19.61
C PRO A 182 -9.93 -7.73 19.56
N THR A 183 -10.65 -8.16 18.54
CA THR A 183 -12.04 -7.77 18.24
C THR A 183 -12.94 -9.00 18.16
N SER A 184 -14.24 -8.81 18.30
CA SER A 184 -15.26 -9.86 18.21
C SER A 184 -16.24 -9.57 17.08
N GLY A 185 -16.07 -10.29 15.97
CA GLY A 185 -16.94 -10.22 14.80
C GLY A 185 -16.67 -9.05 13.84
N PRO A 186 -17.32 -9.06 12.66
CA PRO A 186 -16.96 -8.19 11.55
C PRO A 186 -17.16 -6.69 11.81
N GLU A 187 -18.23 -6.29 12.50
CA GLU A 187 -18.55 -4.87 12.71
C GLU A 187 -17.58 -4.19 13.68
N GLU A 188 -17.24 -4.86 14.78
CA GLU A 188 -16.22 -4.38 15.70
C GLU A 188 -14.85 -4.35 15.05
N PHE A 189 -14.49 -5.41 14.30
CA PHE A 189 -13.24 -5.42 13.55
C PHE A 189 -13.13 -4.24 12.59
N LEU A 190 -14.14 -4.00 11.76
CA LEU A 190 -14.13 -2.90 10.79
C LEU A 190 -13.95 -1.54 11.48
N ARG A 191 -14.70 -1.29 12.55
CA ARG A 191 -14.60 -0.05 13.33
C ARG A 191 -13.19 0.12 13.93
N GLU A 192 -12.67 -0.92 14.57
CA GLU A 192 -11.36 -0.84 15.23
C GLU A 192 -10.20 -0.82 14.23
N ALA A 193 -10.32 -1.48 13.08
CA ALA A 193 -9.33 -1.42 12.00
C ALA A 193 -9.23 -0.01 11.41
N VAL A 194 -10.37 0.66 11.19
CA VAL A 194 -10.40 2.06 10.75
C VAL A 194 -9.80 2.98 11.80
N ARG A 195 -10.20 2.83 13.07
CA ARG A 195 -9.64 3.61 14.18
C ARG A 195 -8.14 3.41 14.27
N PHE A 196 -7.66 2.17 14.23
CA PHE A 196 -6.24 1.82 14.26
C PHE A 196 -5.49 2.46 13.10
N ALA A 197 -5.96 2.28 11.86
CA ALA A 197 -5.33 2.85 10.68
C ALA A 197 -5.21 4.38 10.78
N ASN A 198 -6.32 5.08 11.08
CA ASN A 198 -6.35 6.54 11.13
C ASN A 198 -5.56 7.16 12.31
N THR A 199 -5.35 6.42 13.41
CA THR A 199 -4.77 7.00 14.64
C THR A 199 -3.40 6.46 15.02
N ARG A 200 -3.00 5.31 14.49
CA ARG A 200 -1.73 4.67 14.82
C ARG A 200 -0.75 4.65 13.66
N LEU A 201 -1.23 4.61 12.41
CA LEU A 201 -0.36 4.53 11.25
C LEU A 201 -0.03 5.92 10.73
N TRP A 202 1.25 6.19 10.52
CA TRP A 202 1.69 7.48 10.01
C TRP A 202 1.35 7.66 8.53
N GLY A 203 0.84 8.85 8.20
CA GLY A 203 0.49 9.26 6.85
C GLY A 203 -0.89 8.80 6.39
N SER A 204 -1.38 9.41 5.32
CA SER A 204 -2.74 9.24 4.80
C SER A 204 -2.81 9.15 3.27
N LEU A 205 -1.72 8.76 2.60
CA LEU A 205 -1.70 8.63 1.14
C LEU A 205 -2.70 7.58 0.63
N SER A 206 -2.56 6.34 1.10
CA SER A 206 -3.36 5.23 0.58
C SER A 206 -3.65 4.15 1.60
N ALA A 207 -4.81 3.51 1.45
CA ALA A 207 -5.21 2.33 2.20
C ALA A 207 -5.81 1.28 1.27
N THR A 208 -5.62 0.01 1.60
CA THR A 208 -6.35 -1.11 0.99
C THR A 208 -7.23 -1.78 2.03
N ILE A 209 -8.48 -2.06 1.69
CA ILE A 209 -9.40 -2.86 2.50
C ILE A 209 -10.01 -3.99 1.64
N VAL A 210 -9.90 -5.23 2.13
CA VAL A 210 -10.49 -6.41 1.49
C VAL A 210 -11.82 -6.70 2.18
N LEU A 211 -12.90 -6.61 1.40
CA LEU A 211 -14.28 -6.84 1.83
C LEU A 211 -14.88 -7.97 1.00
N HIS A 212 -15.18 -9.08 1.67
CA HIS A 212 -15.85 -10.21 1.03
C HIS A 212 -17.32 -9.86 0.70
N PRO A 213 -17.88 -10.25 -0.46
CA PRO A 213 -19.27 -9.92 -0.82
C PRO A 213 -20.32 -10.42 0.17
N GLY A 214 -20.06 -11.58 0.78
CA GLY A 214 -20.88 -12.13 1.87
C GLY A 214 -20.86 -11.27 3.14
N LEU A 215 -19.71 -10.66 3.47
CA LEU A 215 -19.58 -9.72 4.58
C LEU A 215 -20.32 -8.41 4.25
N GLU A 216 -20.13 -7.86 3.06
CA GLU A 216 -20.83 -6.64 2.63
C GLU A 216 -22.36 -6.84 2.61
N LYS A 217 -22.83 -8.04 2.26
CA LYS A 217 -24.26 -8.37 2.30
C LYS A 217 -24.79 -8.52 3.74
N ALA A 218 -24.00 -9.10 4.64
CA ALA A 218 -24.40 -9.33 6.02
C ALA A 218 -24.31 -8.06 6.89
N HIS A 219 -23.33 -7.19 6.62
CA HIS A 219 -23.03 -6.00 7.40
C HIS A 219 -22.84 -4.75 6.49
N PRO A 220 -23.84 -4.38 5.68
CA PRO A 220 -23.69 -3.35 4.65
C PRO A 220 -23.33 -1.99 5.23
N GLU A 221 -23.95 -1.60 6.35
CA GLU A 221 -23.70 -0.31 7.00
C GLU A 221 -22.28 -0.23 7.56
N ALA A 222 -21.82 -1.29 8.23
CA ALA A 222 -20.46 -1.34 8.78
C ALA A 222 -19.39 -1.32 7.67
N ALA A 223 -19.61 -2.08 6.59
CA ALA A 223 -18.69 -2.11 5.45
C ALA A 223 -18.59 -0.74 4.75
N GLN A 224 -19.74 -0.11 4.48
CA GLN A 224 -19.78 1.22 3.88
C GLN A 224 -19.13 2.27 4.80
N LYS A 225 -19.48 2.26 6.09
CA LYS A 225 -18.91 3.15 7.10
C LYS A 225 -17.40 3.01 7.21
N ALA A 226 -16.87 1.79 7.12
CA ALA A 226 -15.42 1.58 7.16
C ALA A 226 -14.70 2.26 5.98
N VAL A 227 -15.25 2.14 4.77
CA VAL A 227 -14.70 2.83 3.58
C VAL A 227 -14.83 4.35 3.72
N ASP A 228 -15.95 4.84 4.27
CA ASP A 228 -16.22 6.28 4.45
C ASP A 228 -15.40 6.91 5.57
N GLU A 229 -15.03 6.17 6.61
CA GLU A 229 -14.27 6.69 7.76
C GLU A 229 -12.75 6.51 7.61
N LEU A 230 -12.26 5.69 6.69
CA LEU A 230 -10.83 5.65 6.36
C LEU A 230 -10.38 7.02 5.81
N ARG A 231 -9.54 7.72 6.58
CA ARG A 231 -9.02 9.05 6.23
C ARG A 231 -7.73 8.92 5.43
N TYR A 232 -7.84 8.29 4.26
CA TYR A 232 -6.76 8.18 3.28
C TYR A 232 -7.21 8.80 1.97
N GLY A 233 -6.33 9.55 1.29
CA GLY A 233 -6.68 10.22 0.04
C GLY A 233 -7.02 9.25 -1.08
N VAL A 234 -6.53 8.01 -0.98
CA VAL A 234 -7.03 6.87 -1.75
C VAL A 234 -7.40 5.70 -0.85
N VAL A 235 -8.63 5.19 -1.01
CA VAL A 235 -9.08 3.93 -0.40
C VAL A 235 -9.41 2.94 -1.50
N SER A 236 -8.64 1.85 -1.60
CA SER A 236 -8.90 0.77 -2.55
C SER A 236 -9.61 -0.40 -1.87
N VAL A 237 -10.74 -0.82 -2.44
CA VAL A 237 -11.55 -1.95 -1.97
C VAL A 237 -11.28 -3.14 -2.88
N ASN A 238 -10.76 -4.23 -2.31
CA ASN A 238 -10.40 -5.48 -3.00
C ASN A 238 -9.32 -5.35 -4.10
N ALA A 239 -8.54 -4.27 -4.09
CA ALA A 239 -7.45 -4.04 -5.02
C ALA A 239 -6.27 -3.36 -4.31
N TRP A 240 -5.06 -3.53 -4.84
CA TRP A 240 -3.92 -2.73 -4.40
C TRP A 240 -4.13 -1.27 -4.77
N ALA A 241 -3.88 -0.37 -3.81
CA ALA A 241 -3.95 1.08 -3.97
C ALA A 241 -3.30 1.63 -5.26
N ALA A 242 -2.17 1.08 -5.71
CA ALA A 242 -1.51 1.56 -6.92
C ALA A 242 -2.37 1.41 -8.19
N THR A 243 -3.31 0.46 -8.24
CA THR A 243 -4.22 0.31 -9.39
C THR A 243 -5.05 1.58 -9.60
N SER A 244 -5.48 2.25 -8.52
CA SER A 244 -6.25 3.50 -8.63
C SER A 244 -5.47 4.63 -9.31
N PHE A 245 -4.15 4.70 -9.08
CA PHE A 245 -3.26 5.67 -9.74
C PHE A 245 -3.16 5.38 -11.24
N LEU A 246 -3.04 4.12 -11.63
CA LEU A 246 -2.89 3.70 -13.02
C LEU A 246 -4.14 3.94 -13.87
N VAL A 247 -5.32 3.85 -13.30
CA VAL A 247 -6.59 4.10 -14.03
C VAL A 247 -6.71 5.57 -14.43
N GLY A 248 -6.05 6.49 -13.70
CA GLY A 248 -6.00 7.92 -14.04
C GLY A 248 -7.31 8.68 -13.88
N SER A 249 -8.40 8.01 -13.49
CA SER A 249 -9.71 8.61 -13.23
C SER A 249 -9.87 9.08 -11.78
N CYS A 250 -9.04 8.57 -10.86
CA CYS A 250 -9.03 8.95 -9.46
C CYS A 250 -8.09 10.14 -9.19
N THR A 251 -8.39 10.90 -8.14
CA THR A 251 -7.39 11.78 -7.52
C THR A 251 -6.37 10.93 -6.76
N TRP A 252 -5.12 11.39 -6.72
CA TRP A 252 -4.05 10.76 -5.96
C TRP A 252 -3.36 11.80 -5.09
N GLY A 253 -3.28 11.55 -3.79
CA GLY A 253 -2.74 12.49 -2.81
C GLY A 253 -3.16 12.06 -1.40
N ALA A 254 -2.79 12.86 -0.42
CA ALA A 254 -3.18 12.64 0.97
C ALA A 254 -4.67 12.95 1.20
N PHE A 255 -5.24 12.48 2.31
CA PHE A 255 -6.62 12.80 2.68
C PHE A 255 -6.78 14.30 2.96
N ASP A 256 -7.80 14.94 2.38
CA ASP A 256 -7.98 16.39 2.49
C ASP A 256 -8.20 16.87 3.92
N GLY A 257 -7.60 18.02 4.26
CA GLY A 257 -7.80 18.73 5.51
C GLY A 257 -6.88 18.35 6.67
N ASP A 258 -6.01 17.35 6.52
CA ASP A 258 -5.10 16.91 7.59
C ASP A 258 -3.67 17.47 7.45
N GLN A 259 -3.26 17.91 6.26
CA GLN A 259 -1.88 18.36 6.01
C GLN A 259 -1.78 19.88 5.92
N THR A 260 -0.63 20.40 6.36
CA THR A 260 -0.25 21.81 6.20
C THR A 260 1.17 21.92 5.66
N ILE A 261 1.62 23.12 5.30
CA ILE A 261 3.01 23.33 4.89
C ILE A 261 4.03 23.02 5.99
N ALA A 262 3.63 23.17 7.26
CA ALA A 262 4.45 22.89 8.43
C ALA A 262 4.41 21.42 8.86
N ASP A 263 3.27 20.77 8.65
CA ASP A 263 3.06 19.34 8.88
C ASP A 263 2.51 18.68 7.61
N VAL A 264 3.44 18.32 6.73
CA VAL A 264 3.13 17.90 5.36
C VAL A 264 2.48 16.50 5.29
N GLY A 265 2.66 15.66 6.31
CA GLY A 265 2.17 14.28 6.31
C GLY A 265 2.49 13.54 5.00
N SER A 266 1.44 13.09 4.31
CA SER A 266 1.54 12.40 3.01
C SER A 266 1.54 13.32 1.77
N GLY A 267 1.71 14.63 1.95
CA GLY A 267 1.82 15.58 0.85
C GLY A 267 0.73 16.65 0.82
N LEU A 268 0.89 17.60 -0.10
CA LEU A 268 -0.01 18.73 -0.34
C LEU A 268 -0.53 18.73 -1.78
N GLY A 269 -1.85 18.85 -1.92
CA GLY A 269 -2.54 18.87 -3.20
C GLY A 269 -2.83 17.46 -3.74
N VAL A 270 -3.24 17.41 -5.01
CA VAL A 270 -3.65 16.16 -5.67
C VAL A 270 -3.03 16.07 -7.06
N VAL A 271 -2.64 14.87 -7.44
CA VAL A 271 -2.31 14.45 -8.81
C VAL A 271 -3.56 13.84 -9.45
N GLY A 272 -3.80 14.11 -10.73
CA GLY A 272 -4.99 13.63 -11.44
C GLY A 272 -6.17 14.60 -11.34
N ASN A 273 -7.37 14.09 -11.04
CA ASN A 273 -8.65 14.83 -11.08
C ASN A 273 -9.13 15.24 -12.49
N PRO A 274 -9.23 14.31 -13.47
CA PRO A 274 -9.61 14.66 -14.84
C PRO A 274 -11.04 15.21 -14.94
N PHE A 275 -11.89 14.94 -13.95
CA PHE A 275 -13.28 15.42 -13.89
C PHE A 275 -13.43 16.77 -13.20
N LEU A 276 -12.33 17.38 -12.74
CA LEU A 276 -12.32 18.71 -12.11
C LEU A 276 -13.29 18.82 -10.91
N VAL A 277 -13.43 17.73 -10.15
CA VAL A 277 -14.27 17.74 -8.95
C VAL A 277 -13.59 18.60 -7.89
N ALA A 278 -14.30 19.58 -7.35
CA ALA A 278 -13.79 20.45 -6.30
C ALA A 278 -13.94 19.79 -4.92
N GLY A 279 -13.02 20.06 -3.99
CA GLY A 279 -13.11 19.61 -2.60
C GLY A 279 -13.11 18.09 -2.44
N VAL A 280 -12.35 17.37 -3.28
CA VAL A 280 -12.23 15.91 -3.17
C VAL A 280 -11.47 15.56 -1.90
N GLN A 281 -12.16 14.93 -0.95
CA GLN A 281 -11.55 14.47 0.30
C GLN A 281 -10.70 13.21 0.11
N LYS A 282 -11.17 12.31 -0.76
CA LYS A 282 -10.52 11.06 -1.15
C LYS A 282 -11.13 10.50 -2.42
N ALA A 283 -10.40 9.60 -3.08
CA ALA A 283 -10.92 8.72 -4.10
C ALA A 283 -11.12 7.29 -3.55
N VAL A 284 -12.24 6.67 -3.90
CA VAL A 284 -12.50 5.26 -3.62
C VAL A 284 -12.44 4.46 -4.91
N TYR A 285 -11.53 3.49 -4.98
CA TYR A 285 -11.43 2.57 -6.11
C TYR A 285 -11.88 1.18 -5.66
N ARG A 286 -12.98 0.67 -6.23
CA ARG A 286 -13.58 -0.60 -5.80
C ARG A 286 -13.56 -1.61 -6.94
N THR A 287 -13.18 -2.84 -6.61
CA THR A 287 -13.28 -4.00 -7.51
C THR A 287 -14.04 -5.14 -6.83
N PRO A 288 -14.56 -6.11 -7.61
CA PRO A 288 -15.00 -7.38 -7.06
C PRO A 288 -13.86 -8.10 -6.33
N LEU A 289 -14.19 -8.99 -5.38
CA LEU A 289 -13.21 -9.74 -4.60
C LEU A 289 -12.29 -10.62 -5.47
N ALA A 290 -12.89 -11.29 -6.45
CA ALA A 290 -12.18 -12.09 -7.47
C ALA A 290 -11.54 -11.23 -8.57
N GLY A 291 -11.32 -9.94 -8.30
CA GLY A 291 -10.84 -8.98 -9.26
C GLY A 291 -9.41 -9.29 -9.72
N GLN A 292 -9.27 -9.73 -10.97
CA GLN A 292 -7.99 -9.81 -11.70
C GLN A 292 -7.34 -8.42 -11.96
N ALA A 293 -7.77 -7.38 -11.25
CA ALA A 293 -7.45 -5.97 -11.49
C ALA A 293 -6.06 -5.56 -10.97
N ILE A 294 -5.32 -6.48 -10.35
CA ILE A 294 -3.89 -6.29 -10.09
C ILE A 294 -3.13 -6.88 -11.27
N PRO A 295 -2.32 -6.10 -12.00
CA PRO A 295 -1.37 -6.66 -12.96
C PRO A 295 -0.43 -7.62 -12.23
N LYS A 296 -0.65 -8.93 -12.34
CA LYS A 296 0.21 -9.93 -11.71
C LYS A 296 1.48 -10.07 -12.58
N PRO A 297 2.63 -10.43 -12.00
CA PRO A 297 3.81 -10.77 -12.80
C PRO A 297 3.44 -11.81 -13.87
N PRO A 298 4.08 -11.83 -15.05
CA PRO A 298 3.78 -12.83 -16.09
C PRO A 298 3.82 -14.29 -15.58
N GLN A 299 4.61 -14.55 -14.54
CA GLN A 299 4.76 -15.84 -13.88
C GLN A 299 3.55 -16.22 -13.00
N ALA A 300 2.67 -15.26 -12.69
CA ALA A 300 1.50 -15.41 -11.81
C ALA A 300 0.16 -15.01 -12.48
N MET A 301 0.17 -14.60 -13.76
CA MET A 301 -1.06 -14.41 -14.55
C MET A 301 -1.42 -15.67 -15.31
N ALA A 302 -2.69 -16.09 -15.22
CA ALA A 302 -3.32 -16.83 -16.29
C ALA A 302 -3.72 -15.83 -17.40
N ILE A 303 -3.35 -16.18 -18.64
CA ILE A 303 -3.49 -15.45 -19.92
C ILE A 303 -2.34 -14.45 -20.21
N PRO A 304 -1.38 -14.84 -21.08
CA PRO A 304 -0.30 -13.98 -21.54
C PRO A 304 -0.79 -12.67 -22.18
N LEU A 305 0.02 -11.61 -22.11
CA LEU A 305 -0.25 -10.28 -22.70
C LEU A 305 -0.70 -10.35 -24.17
N VAL A 306 -0.18 -11.33 -24.92
CA VAL A 306 -0.55 -11.62 -26.31
C VAL A 306 -2.02 -12.04 -26.42
N ALA A 307 -2.49 -12.89 -25.50
CA ALA A 307 -3.86 -13.36 -25.47
C ALA A 307 -4.82 -12.26 -24.98
N ALA A 308 -4.40 -11.38 -24.07
CA ALA A 308 -5.17 -10.18 -23.71
C ALA A 308 -5.33 -9.20 -24.90
N LYS A 309 -4.27 -8.95 -25.66
CA LYS A 309 -4.30 -8.14 -26.90
C LYS A 309 -5.25 -8.75 -27.96
N LEU A 310 -5.22 -10.07 -28.13
CA LEU A 310 -6.09 -10.79 -29.07
C LEU A 310 -7.57 -10.68 -28.68
N VAL A 311 -7.90 -10.89 -27.40
CA VAL A 311 -9.27 -10.78 -26.88
C VAL A 311 -9.79 -9.35 -27.03
N LEU A 312 -8.99 -8.35 -26.64
CA LEU A 312 -9.39 -6.94 -26.78
C LEU A 312 -9.55 -6.52 -28.26
N GLY A 313 -8.65 -6.99 -29.13
CA GLY A 313 -8.77 -6.79 -30.58
C GLY A 313 -10.03 -7.41 -31.17
N TYR A 314 -10.44 -8.59 -30.68
CA TYR A 314 -11.69 -9.23 -31.09
C TYR A 314 -12.92 -8.46 -30.63
N VAL A 315 -12.93 -8.00 -29.37
CA VAL A 315 -14.07 -7.26 -28.79
C VAL A 315 -14.30 -5.92 -29.51
N VAL A 316 -13.22 -5.24 -29.92
CA VAL A 316 -13.31 -3.91 -30.55
C VAL A 316 -13.54 -3.98 -32.07
N GLY A 317 -12.97 -4.98 -32.76
CA GLY A 317 -12.94 -5.03 -34.23
C GLY A 317 -13.32 -6.36 -34.86
N GLY A 318 -13.89 -7.29 -34.09
CA GLY A 318 -14.18 -8.65 -34.55
C GLY A 318 -12.92 -9.40 -34.99
N PHE A 319 -13.08 -10.37 -35.88
CA PHE A 319 -11.98 -11.23 -36.36
C PHE A 319 -10.78 -10.44 -36.92
N TRP A 320 -11.03 -9.31 -37.60
CA TRP A 320 -9.97 -8.48 -38.18
C TRP A 320 -9.24 -7.62 -37.14
N GLY A 321 -9.93 -7.21 -36.07
CA GLY A 321 -9.29 -6.54 -34.93
C GLY A 321 -8.36 -7.46 -34.15
N MET A 322 -8.71 -8.74 -34.03
CA MET A 322 -7.85 -9.77 -33.46
C MET A 322 -6.54 -9.94 -34.25
N LEU A 323 -6.61 -10.02 -35.59
CA LEU A 323 -5.42 -10.15 -36.44
C LEU A 323 -4.51 -8.92 -36.38
N ARG A 324 -5.07 -7.71 -36.31
CA ARG A 324 -4.25 -6.48 -36.15
C ARG A 324 -3.50 -6.43 -34.83
N ALA A 325 -4.06 -7.01 -33.77
CA ALA A 325 -3.42 -7.07 -32.46
C ALA A 325 -2.15 -7.95 -32.42
N VAL A 326 -1.98 -8.87 -33.37
CA VAL A 326 -0.76 -9.70 -33.53
C VAL A 326 0.42 -8.89 -34.08
N TRP A 327 0.15 -7.87 -34.89
CA TRP A 327 1.17 -7.10 -35.62
C TRP A 327 1.47 -5.73 -34.99
N ALA A 328 0.65 -5.30 -34.02
CA ALA A 328 0.90 -4.11 -33.23
C ALA A 328 2.01 -4.39 -32.19
N ARG A 329 3.25 -4.06 -32.56
CA ARG A 329 4.40 -4.04 -31.64
C ARG A 329 4.09 -3.16 -30.43
#